data_AF-A0A2W0EZA8-F1
#
_entry.id   AF-A0A2W0EZA8-F1
#
_cell.length_a   1.000
_cell.length_b   1.000
_cell.length_c   1.000
_cell.angle_alpha   90.00
_cell.angle_beta   90.00
_cell.angle_gamma   90.00
#
_symmetry.space_group_name_H-M   'P 1'
#
loop_
_entity.id
_entity.type
_entity.pdbx_description
1 polymer ?
#
loop_
_entity_poly.entity_id
_entity_poly.type
_entity_poly.pdbx_seq_one_letter_code
_entity_poly.pdbx_strand_id
1 'polypeptide(L)' 'MWLHGQAAASLWISAIPTGKEAKAMTHQPKGGMCATCIHAHRNCSHLPFSTMPALARDAQTVIVRCTDFQRRQR' A
#
# COMPACT_ATOMS: atom_id res chain seq x y z
N MET A 1 1.03 58.24 -10.85
CA MET A 1 1.17 58.30 -9.37
C MET A 1 -0.15 57.83 -8.77
N TRP A 2 -0.12 57.08 -7.65
CA TRP A 2 -1.19 56.28 -6.98
C TRP A 2 -1.26 54.81 -7.48
N LEU A 3 -0.54 53.82 -6.90
CA LEU A 3 -0.57 53.13 -5.58
C LEU A 3 -1.85 52.32 -5.26
N HIS A 4 -1.61 51.12 -4.69
CA HIS A 4 -2.49 50.07 -4.13
C HIS A 4 -2.80 48.89 -5.07
N GLY A 5 -2.55 47.63 -4.70
CA GLY A 5 -2.07 47.06 -3.45
C GLY A 5 -2.10 45.53 -3.59
N GLN A 6 -0.98 44.87 -3.27
CA GLN A 6 -0.84 43.42 -3.32
C GLN A 6 -1.51 42.81 -2.08
N ALA A 7 -2.58 42.03 -2.26
CA ALA A 7 -3.12 41.19 -1.21
C ALA A 7 -2.44 39.81 -1.30
N ALA A 8 -1.37 39.64 -0.53
CA ALA A 8 -0.67 38.37 -0.37
C ALA A 8 -1.57 37.37 0.35
N ALA A 9 -1.76 36.21 -0.29
CA ALA A 9 -2.49 35.07 0.22
C ALA A 9 -1.81 34.52 1.48
N SER A 10 -2.50 34.56 2.61
CA SER A 10 -2.11 33.81 3.80
C SER A 10 -2.84 32.48 3.79
N LEU A 11 -2.29 31.54 3.04
CA LEU A 11 -2.67 30.13 3.04
C LEU A 11 -2.27 29.51 4.39
N TRP A 12 -3.21 29.44 5.32
CA TRP A 12 -3.15 28.53 6.47
C TRP A 12 -3.52 27.12 6.01
N ILE A 13 -2.63 26.51 5.21
CA ILE A 13 -2.75 25.08 4.91
C ILE A 13 -2.29 24.32 6.15
N SER A 14 -3.27 23.83 6.89
CA SER A 14 -3.10 22.83 7.95
C SER A 14 -2.23 21.67 7.45
N ALA A 15 -1.06 21.50 8.07
CA ALA A 15 -0.27 20.29 7.93
C ALA A 15 -1.01 19.14 8.63
N ILE A 16 -1.80 18.39 7.86
CA ILE A 16 -2.40 17.13 8.31
C ILE A 16 -1.33 16.04 8.14
N PRO A 17 -0.79 15.44 9.21
CA PRO A 17 0.03 14.25 9.08
C PRO A 17 -0.86 13.12 8.57
N THR A 18 -0.67 12.72 7.32
CA THR A 18 -1.31 11.55 6.74
C THR A 18 -0.73 10.30 7.40
N GLY A 19 -1.33 9.93 8.53
CA GLY A 19 -1.08 8.69 9.25
C GLY A 19 -1.45 7.47 8.40
N LYS A 20 -0.55 7.11 7.49
CA LYS A 20 -0.31 5.74 7.07
C LYS A 20 1.19 5.64 6.90
N GLU A 21 1.88 5.18 7.94
CA GLU A 21 3.20 4.58 7.80
C GLU A 21 3.04 3.40 6.83
N ALA A 22 3.12 3.72 5.54
CA ALA A 22 3.30 2.76 4.49
C ALA A 22 4.70 2.21 4.71
N LYS A 23 4.82 1.22 5.62
CA LYS A 23 5.97 0.34 5.67
C LYS A 23 6.28 0.02 4.22
N ALA A 24 7.46 0.43 3.74
CA ALA A 24 7.88 0.21 2.37
C ALA A 24 8.00 -1.31 2.13
N MET A 25 6.86 -1.96 1.94
CA MET A 25 6.76 -3.38 1.68
C MET A 25 7.11 -3.54 0.21
N THR A 26 8.36 -3.91 -0.03
CA THR A 26 8.87 -4.18 -1.37
C THR A 26 8.20 -5.38 -2.01
N HIS A 27 7.53 -6.24 -1.24
CA HIS A 27 6.83 -7.44 -1.70
C HIS A 27 5.46 -7.54 -1.01
N GLN A 28 4.41 -7.73 -1.80
CA GLN A 28 3.06 -7.98 -1.30
C GLN A 28 2.43 -9.17 -2.03
N PRO A 29 1.63 -10.01 -1.36
CA PRO A 29 0.89 -11.06 -2.03
C PRO A 29 -0.19 -10.47 -2.94
N LYS A 30 -0.53 -11.16 -4.03
CA LYS A 30 -1.66 -10.75 -4.90
C LYS A 30 -2.96 -10.69 -4.09
N GLY A 31 -3.57 -9.50 -4.01
CA GLY A 31 -4.77 -9.25 -3.21
C GLY A 31 -5.92 -10.22 -3.49
N GLY A 32 -6.20 -10.53 -4.77
CA GLY A 32 -7.24 -11.49 -5.14
C GLY A 32 -6.99 -12.94 -4.68
N MET A 33 -5.73 -13.36 -4.55
CA MET A 33 -5.40 -14.65 -3.92
C MET A 33 -5.67 -14.58 -2.42
N CYS A 34 -5.26 -13.51 -1.75
CA CYS A 34 -5.48 -13.34 -0.32
C CYS A 34 -6.99 -13.33 0.01
N ALA A 35 -7.80 -12.60 -0.77
CA ALA A 35 -9.24 -12.47 -0.59
C ALA A 35 -10.02 -13.78 -0.73
N THR A 36 -9.48 -14.75 -1.48
CA THR A 36 -10.12 -16.06 -1.70
C THR A 36 -9.45 -17.20 -0.91
N CYS A 37 -8.48 -16.85 -0.05
CA CYS A 37 -7.77 -17.81 0.78
C CYS A 37 -8.64 -18.27 1.96
N ILE A 38 -8.48 -19.51 2.43
CA ILE A 38 -9.08 -19.95 3.71
C ILE A 38 -8.57 -19.08 4.88
N HIS A 39 -7.33 -18.61 4.76
CA HIS A 39 -6.62 -17.79 5.75
C HIS A 39 -6.79 -16.28 5.51
N ALA A 40 -7.81 -15.83 4.77
CA ALA A 40 -7.95 -14.42 4.36
C ALA A 40 -7.88 -13.40 5.51
N HIS A 41 -8.22 -13.80 6.75
CA HIS A 41 -8.24 -12.93 7.93
C HIS A 41 -7.04 -13.17 8.87
N ARG A 42 -6.10 -14.05 8.50
CA ARG A 42 -4.92 -14.37 9.30
C ARG A 42 -3.84 -13.31 9.08
N ASN A 43 -3.06 -13.01 10.13
CA ASN A 43 -1.84 -12.23 9.98
C ASN A 43 -0.74 -13.10 9.33
N CYS A 44 -0.52 -12.88 8.04
CA CYS A 44 0.49 -13.59 7.23
C CYS A 44 1.84 -12.85 7.16
N SER A 45 2.08 -11.81 7.97
CA SER A 45 3.32 -11.03 7.93
C SER A 45 4.59 -11.80 8.34
N HIS A 46 4.44 -13.01 8.93
CA HIS A 46 5.58 -13.90 9.20
C HIS A 46 6.08 -14.65 7.96
N LEU A 47 5.30 -14.67 6.86
CA LEU A 47 5.68 -15.40 5.65
C LEU A 47 6.78 -14.66 4.87
N PRO A 48 7.72 -15.38 4.24
CA PRO A 48 8.83 -14.77 3.52
C PRO A 48 8.41 -14.29 2.12
N PHE A 49 7.64 -13.20 2.03
CA PHE A 49 7.14 -12.67 0.75
C PHE A 49 8.24 -12.32 -0.26
N SER A 50 9.45 -11.98 0.20
CA SER A 50 10.60 -11.67 -0.66
C SER A 50 11.17 -12.87 -1.42
N THR A 51 10.93 -14.10 -0.96
CA THR A 51 11.42 -15.32 -1.62
C THR A 51 10.34 -16.00 -2.45
N MET A 52 9.12 -15.48 -2.45
CA MET A 52 8.00 -16.04 -3.19
C MET A 52 8.08 -15.65 -4.68
N PRO A 53 7.49 -16.47 -5.58
CA PRO A 53 7.51 -16.16 -7.02
C PRO A 53 6.84 -14.83 -7.33
N ALA A 54 7.55 -13.93 -8.01
CA ALA A 54 6.99 -12.68 -8.49
C ALA A 54 5.98 -12.93 -9.62
N LEU A 55 4.83 -12.27 -9.55
CA LEU A 55 3.76 -12.32 -10.56
C LEU A 55 3.70 -11.03 -11.38
N ALA A 56 3.93 -9.89 -10.72
CA ALA A 56 3.91 -8.57 -11.32
C ALA A 56 4.73 -7.60 -10.47
N ARG A 57 5.00 -6.40 -11.01
CA ARG A 57 5.62 -5.31 -10.26
C ARG A 57 4.79 -4.06 -10.47
N ASP A 58 4.40 -3.43 -9.36
CA ASP A 58 3.63 -2.20 -9.32
C ASP A 58 4.51 -1.12 -8.67
N ALA A 59 5.06 -0.23 -9.50
CA ALA A 59 6.06 0.76 -9.11
C ALA A 59 7.22 0.15 -8.29
N GLN A 60 7.29 0.42 -6.99
CA GLN A 60 8.32 -0.09 -6.06
C GLN A 60 7.92 -1.40 -5.36
N THR A 61 6.71 -1.91 -5.59
CA THR A 61 6.17 -3.08 -4.91
C THR A 61 6.09 -4.28 -5.86
N VAL A 62 6.71 -5.39 -5.49
CA VAL A 62 6.61 -6.67 -6.20
C VAL A 62 5.37 -7.41 -5.72
N ILE A 63 4.48 -7.73 -6.65
CA ILE A 63 3.33 -8.59 -6.39
C ILE A 63 3.79 -10.05 -6.49
N VAL A 64 3.69 -10.81 -5.40
CA VAL A 64 4.12 -12.21 -5.33
C VAL A 64 2.95 -13.18 -5.27
N ARG A 65 3.19 -14.42 -5.69
CA ARG A 65 2.28 -15.56 -5.48
C ARG A 65 2.49 -16.11 -4.08
N CYS A 66 1.47 -16.00 -3.23
CA CYS A 66 1.54 -16.61 -1.89
C CYS A 66 1.67 -18.13 -2.00
N THR A 67 2.69 -18.72 -1.36
CA THR A 67 2.94 -20.17 -1.34
C THR A 67 2.08 -20.90 -0.31
N ASP A 68 1.61 -20.20 0.73
CA ASP A 68 0.68 -20.69 1.75
C ASP A 68 -0.80 -20.55 1.32
N PHE A 69 -1.04 -20.13 0.07
CA PHE A 69 -2.40 -19.93 -0.44
C PHE A 69 -3.17 -21.23 -0.54
N GLN A 70 -4.34 -21.28 0.11
CA GLN A 70 -5.30 -22.36 -0.02
C GLN A 70 -6.67 -21.76 -0.34
N ARG A 71 -7.27 -22.15 -1.47
CA ARG A 71 -8.58 -21.63 -1.88
C ARG A 71 -9.68 -22.13 -0.94
N ARG A 72 -10.54 -21.23 -0.46
CA ARG A 72 -11.75 -21.62 0.26
C ARG A 72 -12.68 -22.37 -0.67
N GLN A 73 -13.01 -23.62 -0.30
CA GLN A 73 -14.06 -24.36 -1.00
C GLN A 73 -15.39 -23.63 -0.75
N ARG A 74 -16.15 -23.44 -1.83
CA ARG A 74 -17.49 -22.83 -1.79
C ARG A 74 -18.53 -23.90 -1.52
#